data_AF-A0A7C2QKS0-F1
#
_entry.id   AF-A0A7C2QKS0-F1
#
_cell.length_a   1.000
_cell.length_b   1.000
_cell.length_c   1.000
_cell.angle_alpha   90.00
_cell.angle_beta   90.00
_cell.angle_gamma   90.00
#
_symmetry.space_group_name_H-M   'P 1'
#
loop_
_entity.id
_entity.type
_entity.pdbx_description
1 polymer ?
#
loop_
_entity_poly.entity_id
_entity_poly.type
_entity_poly.pdbx_seq_one_letter_code
_entity_poly.pdbx_strand_id
1 'polypeptide(L)'
;MPVKRRSYELAVTAVMSALAIAMAALRLEFPFYPLVFLKFDLAEIPSVLTFALAGARWSYLCALFHFAGLLARGSDPLGASMKLAAVVSMLAGLHAARHRWAFAIAVAMAARAIAMSVANLAVLGFLFPAWLDFAWKLLSGVGIPVRSREEALLVTLALTAVFNCLHVLLSVVPAAAVAREVERRMGTGREGQGGAR
;
A
#
# COMPACT_ATOMS: atom_id res chain seq x y z
N MET A 1 20.20 -15.70 1.34
CA MET A 1 20.39 -14.38 1.98
C MET A 1 21.19 -14.60 3.25
N PRO A 2 22.32 -13.90 3.47
CA PRO A 2 23.05 -14.00 4.73
C PRO A 2 22.09 -13.67 5.89
N VAL A 3 22.19 -14.42 6.99
CA VAL A 3 21.38 -14.18 8.19
C VAL A 3 21.69 -12.77 8.70
N LYS A 4 20.86 -11.79 8.36
CA LYS A 4 20.98 -10.44 8.89
C LYS A 4 20.81 -10.51 10.40
N ARG A 5 21.71 -9.87 11.15
CA ARG A 5 21.63 -9.85 12.62
C ARG A 5 20.30 -9.22 13.03
N ARG A 6 19.58 -9.82 13.99
CA ARG A 6 18.28 -9.31 14.48
C ARG A 6 18.31 -7.81 14.82
N SER A 7 19.41 -7.32 15.35
CA SER A 7 19.61 -5.89 15.68
C SER A 7 19.47 -4.98 14.47
N TYR A 8 19.97 -5.39 13.29
CA TYR A 8 19.81 -4.62 12.05
C TYR A 8 18.35 -4.55 11.63
N GLU A 9 17.64 -5.67 11.65
CA GLU A 9 16.24 -5.72 11.22
C GLU A 9 15.34 -4.88 12.13
N LEU A 10 15.58 -4.95 13.45
CA LEU A 10 14.92 -4.11 14.44
C LEU A 10 15.18 -2.62 14.20
N ALA A 11 16.45 -2.24 13.99
CA ALA A 11 16.83 -0.85 13.72
C ALA A 11 16.16 -0.31 12.45
N VAL A 12 16.22 -1.07 11.34
CA VAL A 12 15.54 -0.70 10.09
C VAL A 12 14.04 -0.55 10.32
N THR A 13 13.40 -1.52 10.97
CA THR A 13 11.95 -1.47 11.23
C THR A 13 11.57 -0.27 12.08
N ALA A 14 12.34 0.03 13.14
CA ALA A 14 12.08 1.16 14.02
C ALA A 14 12.20 2.50 13.27
N VAL A 15 13.28 2.68 12.50
CA VAL A 15 13.49 3.91 11.71
C VAL A 15 12.42 4.08 10.65
N MET A 16 12.07 3.00 9.92
CA MET A 16 11.03 3.05 8.88
C MET A 16 9.63 3.26 9.46
N SER A 17 9.33 2.68 10.62
CA SER A 17 8.06 2.91 11.33
C SER A 17 7.94 4.37 11.77
N ALA A 18 9.01 4.92 12.37
CA ALA A 18 9.05 6.32 12.77
C ALA A 18 8.88 7.25 11.55
N LEU A 19 9.53 6.91 10.42
CA LEU A 19 9.36 7.65 9.17
C LEU A 19 7.92 7.57 8.65
N ALA A 20 7.30 6.39 8.62
CA ALA A 20 5.91 6.24 8.20
C ALA A 20 4.96 7.08 9.07
N ILE A 21 5.15 7.05 10.40
CA ILE A 21 4.37 7.86 11.33
C ILE A 21 4.59 9.36 11.08
N ALA A 22 5.82 9.81 10.87
CA ALA A 22 6.12 11.20 10.57
C ALA A 22 5.49 11.66 9.24
N MET A 23 5.57 10.83 8.19
CA MET A 23 4.94 11.11 6.90
C MET A 23 3.40 11.19 7.01
N ALA A 24 2.81 10.28 7.78
CA ALA A 24 1.37 10.30 8.08
C ALA A 24 0.98 11.56 8.88
N ALA A 25 1.80 11.97 9.85
CA ALA A 25 1.61 13.20 10.62
C ALA A 25 1.64 14.45 9.74
N LEU A 26 2.57 14.50 8.79
CA LEU A 26 2.70 15.58 7.80
C LEU A 26 1.62 15.57 6.72
N ARG A 27 0.72 14.58 6.71
CA ARG A 27 -0.33 14.42 5.67
C ARG A 27 0.27 14.41 4.27
N LEU A 28 1.35 13.65 4.06
CA LEU A 28 1.93 13.41 2.74
C LEU A 28 1.03 12.48 1.90
N GLU A 29 -0.19 12.94 1.68
CA GLU A 29 -1.24 12.27 0.93
C GLU A 29 -1.86 13.24 -0.08
N PHE A 30 -2.25 12.73 -1.25
CA PHE A 30 -2.94 13.51 -2.28
C PHE A 30 -4.16 12.73 -2.81
N PRO A 31 -5.27 13.43 -3.15
CA PRO A 31 -6.51 12.78 -3.55
C PRO A 31 -6.40 12.16 -4.94
N PHE A 32 -7.11 11.05 -5.14
CA PHE A 32 -7.33 10.43 -6.45
C PHE A 32 -8.59 11.01 -7.08
N TYR A 33 -8.45 11.74 -8.18
CA TYR A 33 -9.61 12.17 -8.97
C TYR A 33 -10.07 11.01 -9.86
N PRO A 34 -11.39 10.70 -9.93
CA PRO A 34 -12.51 11.53 -9.44
C PRO A 34 -12.99 11.22 -8.01
N LEU A 35 -12.56 10.11 -7.41
CA LEU A 35 -13.00 9.66 -6.08
C LEU A 35 -12.14 10.29 -4.98
N VAL A 36 -12.36 11.57 -4.66
CA VAL A 36 -11.50 12.36 -3.75
C VAL A 36 -11.40 11.82 -2.31
N PHE A 37 -12.26 10.89 -1.91
CA PHE A 37 -12.14 10.17 -0.64
C PHE A 37 -11.02 9.11 -0.66
N LEU A 38 -10.62 8.63 -1.84
CA LEU A 38 -9.42 7.82 -2.03
C LEU A 38 -8.21 8.74 -2.10
N LYS A 39 -7.19 8.44 -1.31
CA LYS A 39 -5.97 9.25 -1.22
C LYS A 39 -4.75 8.35 -1.34
N PHE A 40 -3.83 8.73 -2.21
CA PHE A 40 -2.51 8.15 -2.26
C PHE A 40 -1.73 8.63 -1.04
N ASP A 41 -1.09 7.70 -0.34
CA ASP A 41 -0.39 7.94 0.92
C ASP A 41 1.07 7.51 0.78
N LEU A 42 1.98 8.48 0.80
CA LEU A 42 3.40 8.21 0.66
C LEU A 42 3.98 7.49 1.89
N ALA A 43 3.27 7.50 3.03
CA ALA A 43 3.68 6.77 4.24
C ALA A 43 3.61 5.24 4.09
N GLU A 44 3.10 4.71 2.98
CA GLU A 44 3.23 3.29 2.64
C GLU A 44 4.66 2.92 2.15
N ILE A 45 5.42 3.87 1.60
CA ILE A 45 6.77 3.62 1.04
C ILE A 45 7.73 3.04 2.09
N PRO A 46 7.83 3.56 3.34
CA PRO A 46 8.70 2.98 4.36
C PRO A 46 8.36 1.52 4.71
N SER A 47 7.07 1.14 4.65
CA SER A 47 6.66 -0.25 4.89
C SER A 47 7.19 -1.18 3.79
N VAL A 48 7.09 -0.77 2.53
CA VAL A 48 7.64 -1.53 1.39
C VAL A 48 9.17 -1.53 1.39
N LEU A 49 9.81 -0.44 1.77
CA LEU A 49 11.26 -0.39 1.92
C LEU A 49 11.74 -1.35 3.02
N THR A 50 11.01 -1.44 4.13
CA THR A 50 11.25 -2.43 5.19
C THR A 50 11.11 -3.86 4.64
N PHE A 51 10.14 -4.11 3.76
CA PHE A 51 9.99 -5.41 3.10
C PHE A 51 11.25 -5.79 2.31
N ALA A 52 11.80 -4.85 1.54
CA ALA A 52 13.00 -5.07 0.76
C ALA A 52 14.26 -5.25 1.62
N LEU A 53 14.42 -4.45 2.67
CA LEU A 53 15.65 -4.40 3.48
C LEU A 53 15.68 -5.39 4.64
N ALA A 54 14.57 -5.58 5.35
CA ALA A 54 14.48 -6.43 6.54
C ALA A 54 13.60 -7.67 6.32
N GLY A 55 12.76 -7.69 5.30
CA GLY A 55 11.89 -8.82 4.95
C GLY A 55 10.45 -8.67 5.44
N ALA A 56 9.61 -9.63 5.05
CA ALA A 56 8.15 -9.53 5.19
C ALA A 56 7.66 -9.37 6.64
N ARG A 57 8.17 -10.19 7.57
CA ARG A 57 7.75 -10.13 8.99
C ARG A 57 7.90 -8.73 9.60
N TRP A 58 9.00 -8.06 9.27
CA TRP A 58 9.36 -6.75 9.79
C TRP A 58 8.57 -5.64 9.09
N SER A 59 8.26 -5.84 7.81
CA SER A 59 7.37 -4.95 7.06
C SER A 59 5.94 -4.94 7.60
N TYR A 60 5.38 -6.11 7.96
CA TYR A 60 4.07 -6.15 8.62
C TYR A 60 4.08 -5.42 9.96
N LEU A 61 5.15 -5.57 10.74
CA LEU A 61 5.30 -4.82 11.99
C LEU A 61 5.37 -3.31 11.75
N CYS A 62 6.11 -2.87 10.72
CA CYS A 62 6.13 -1.48 10.29
C CYS A 62 4.73 -0.96 9.90
N ALA A 63 3.95 -1.76 9.16
CA ALA A 63 2.59 -1.41 8.78
C ALA A 63 1.66 -1.26 10.00
N LEU A 64 1.82 -2.09 11.03
CA LEU A 64 1.07 -1.97 12.28
C LEU A 64 1.41 -0.68 13.04
N PHE A 65 2.70 -0.30 13.11
CA PHE A 65 3.09 0.97 13.72
C PHE A 65 2.60 2.17 12.91
N HIS A 66 2.61 2.09 11.57
CA HIS A 66 2.02 3.12 10.73
C HIS A 66 0.51 3.27 11.00
N PHE A 67 -0.24 2.17 11.10
CA PHE A 67 -1.64 2.17 11.49
C PHE A 67 -1.87 2.81 12.88
N ALA A 68 -1.06 2.44 13.87
CA ALA A 68 -1.12 3.05 15.20
C ALA A 68 -0.84 4.56 15.14
N GLY A 69 0.11 5.00 14.32
CA GLY A 69 0.39 6.42 14.07
C GLY A 69 -0.78 7.15 13.41
N LEU A 70 -1.45 6.53 12.44
CA LEU A 70 -2.66 7.10 11.83
C LEU A 70 -3.76 7.30 12.87
N LEU A 71 -4.00 6.32 13.74
CA LEU A 71 -4.98 6.44 14.83
C LEU A 71 -4.58 7.52 15.85
N ALA A 72 -3.31 7.54 16.29
CA ALA A 72 -2.80 8.53 17.24
C ALA A 72 -2.92 9.97 16.72
N ARG A 73 -2.83 10.16 15.40
CA ARG A 73 -3.05 11.45 14.71
C ARG A 73 -4.53 11.86 14.64
N GLY A 74 -5.46 11.01 15.06
CA GLY A 74 -6.91 11.26 14.97
C GLY A 74 -7.50 10.97 13.59
N SER A 75 -6.93 10.03 12.83
CA SER A 75 -7.57 9.55 11.61
C SER A 75 -8.84 8.76 11.94
N ASP A 76 -9.82 8.82 11.05
CA ASP A 76 -11.02 7.98 11.17
C ASP A 76 -10.64 6.49 11.27
N PRO A 77 -11.16 5.73 12.26
CA PRO A 77 -10.79 4.34 12.46
C PRO A 77 -11.09 3.43 11.26
N LEU A 78 -12.18 3.68 10.53
CA LEU A 78 -12.51 2.90 9.33
C LEU A 78 -11.49 3.18 8.23
N GLY A 79 -11.20 4.45 7.96
CA GLY A 79 -10.19 4.84 6.97
C GLY A 79 -8.80 4.28 7.29
N ALA A 80 -8.38 4.34 8.56
CA ALA A 80 -7.11 3.76 9.01
C ALA A 80 -7.08 2.24 8.84
N SER A 81 -8.18 1.54 9.17
CA SER A 81 -8.29 0.09 9.02
C SER A 81 -8.27 -0.35 7.56
N MET A 82 -8.94 0.40 6.68
CA MET A 82 -8.89 0.19 5.24
C MET A 82 -7.49 0.38 4.68
N LYS A 83 -6.75 1.41 5.11
CA LYS A 83 -5.34 1.60 4.74
C LYS A 83 -4.48 0.42 5.21
N LEU A 84 -4.64 -0.03 6.45
CA LEU A 84 -3.91 -1.21 6.95
C LEU A 84 -4.22 -2.47 6.12
N ALA A 85 -5.49 -2.75 5.84
CA ALA A 85 -5.88 -3.89 5.00
C ALA A 85 -5.26 -3.82 3.59
N ALA A 86 -5.19 -2.62 3.02
CA ALA A 86 -4.59 -2.38 1.72
C ALA A 86 -3.07 -2.63 1.73
N VAL A 87 -2.37 -2.17 2.77
CA VAL A 87 -0.93 -2.43 2.94
C VAL A 87 -0.66 -3.91 3.17
N VAL A 88 -1.40 -4.56 4.07
CA VAL A 88 -1.21 -5.98 4.40
C VAL A 88 -1.45 -6.87 3.18
N SER A 89 -2.52 -6.63 2.41
CA SER A 89 -2.80 -7.38 1.19
C SER A 89 -1.73 -7.19 0.11
N MET A 90 -1.22 -5.97 -0.06
CA MET A 90 -0.07 -5.69 -0.94
C MET A 90 1.17 -6.46 -0.51
N LEU A 91 1.54 -6.39 0.78
CA LEU A 91 2.69 -7.09 1.34
C LEU A 91 2.54 -8.61 1.21
N ALA A 92 1.34 -9.14 1.37
CA ALA A 92 1.04 -10.55 1.17
C ALA A 92 1.28 -10.97 -0.28
N GLY A 93 0.82 -10.19 -1.25
CA GLY A 93 1.07 -10.44 -2.67
C GLY A 93 2.56 -10.36 -3.04
N LEU A 94 3.28 -9.36 -2.52
CA LEU A 94 4.74 -9.26 -2.68
C LEU A 94 5.46 -10.47 -2.07
N HIS A 95 5.01 -10.94 -0.90
CA HIS A 95 5.59 -12.09 -0.22
C HIS A 95 5.39 -13.40 -1.00
N ALA A 96 4.18 -13.62 -1.52
CA ALA A 96 3.80 -14.83 -2.24
C ALA A 96 4.64 -15.06 -3.50
N ALA A 97 4.97 -14.00 -4.25
CA ALA A 97 5.72 -14.09 -5.50
C ALA A 97 7.14 -13.50 -5.41
N ARG A 98 7.70 -13.40 -4.19
CA ARG A 98 8.99 -12.72 -3.90
C ARG A 98 10.20 -13.17 -4.74
N HIS A 99 10.15 -14.37 -5.31
CA HIS A 99 11.23 -14.93 -6.12
C HIS A 99 11.36 -14.28 -7.50
N ARG A 100 10.27 -13.67 -8.02
CA ARG A 100 10.24 -12.99 -9.32
C ARG A 100 9.66 -11.60 -9.15
N TRP A 101 10.51 -10.59 -8.96
CA TRP A 101 10.09 -9.24 -8.55
C TRP A 101 8.99 -8.62 -9.41
N ALA A 102 9.10 -8.70 -10.74
CA ALA A 102 8.06 -8.20 -11.65
C ALA A 102 6.71 -8.93 -11.47
N PHE A 103 6.74 -10.25 -11.27
CA PHE A 103 5.55 -11.04 -10.97
C PHE A 103 5.01 -10.75 -9.57
N ALA A 104 5.88 -10.51 -8.59
CA ALA A 104 5.50 -10.10 -7.24
C ALA A 104 4.70 -8.80 -7.24
N ILE A 105 5.09 -7.83 -8.06
CA ILE A 105 4.35 -6.57 -8.23
C ILE A 105 2.95 -6.85 -8.79
N ALA A 106 2.84 -7.67 -9.85
CA ALA A 106 1.55 -8.02 -10.43
C ALA A 106 0.63 -8.74 -9.43
N VAL A 107 1.18 -9.68 -8.66
CA VAL A 107 0.43 -10.39 -7.60
C VAL A 107 0.05 -9.43 -6.46
N ALA A 108 0.91 -8.47 -6.10
CA ALA A 108 0.60 -7.45 -5.11
C ALA A 108 -0.52 -6.49 -5.57
N MET A 109 -0.49 -6.07 -6.84
CA MET A 109 -1.56 -5.29 -7.47
C MET A 109 -2.88 -6.05 -7.42
N ALA A 110 -2.88 -7.33 -7.85
CA ALA A 110 -4.08 -8.17 -7.84
C ALA A 110 -4.60 -8.39 -6.41
N ALA A 111 -3.72 -8.76 -5.46
CA ALA A 111 -4.09 -9.01 -4.08
C ALA A 111 -4.69 -7.76 -3.43
N ARG A 112 -4.08 -6.59 -3.62
CA ARG A 112 -4.59 -5.32 -3.09
C ARG A 112 -5.90 -4.93 -3.75
N ALA A 113 -5.99 -5.02 -5.09
CA ALA A 113 -7.21 -4.68 -5.81
C ALA A 113 -8.38 -5.55 -5.36
N ILE A 114 -8.21 -6.88 -5.28
CA ILE A 114 -9.26 -7.81 -4.84
C ILE A 114 -9.66 -7.53 -3.39
N ALA A 115 -8.70 -7.45 -2.47
CA ALA A 115 -8.98 -7.21 -1.05
C ALA A 115 -9.73 -5.89 -0.86
N MET A 116 -9.31 -4.83 -1.55
CA MET A 116 -9.93 -3.52 -1.44
C MET A 116 -11.26 -3.42 -2.18
N SER A 117 -11.47 -4.15 -3.26
CA SER A 117 -12.79 -4.27 -3.89
C SER A 117 -13.79 -4.97 -2.97
N VAL A 118 -13.39 -6.07 -2.30
CA VAL A 118 -14.23 -6.75 -1.31
C VAL A 118 -14.53 -5.85 -0.11
N ALA A 119 -13.51 -5.16 0.42
CA ALA A 119 -13.70 -4.22 1.52
C ALA A 119 -14.63 -3.06 1.14
N ASN A 120 -14.47 -2.47 -0.05
CA ASN A 120 -15.35 -1.40 -0.52
C ASN A 120 -16.76 -1.89 -0.84
N LEU A 121 -16.92 -3.13 -1.32
CA LEU A 121 -18.25 -3.73 -1.48
C LEU A 121 -18.96 -3.87 -0.13
N ALA A 122 -18.24 -4.31 0.92
CA ALA A 122 -18.79 -4.39 2.27
C ALA A 122 -19.17 -2.99 2.82
N VAL A 123 -18.26 -2.01 2.65
CA VAL A 123 -18.44 -0.64 3.16
C VAL A 123 -19.57 0.09 2.42
N LEU A 124 -19.55 0.13 1.10
CA LEU A 124 -20.51 0.88 0.29
C LEU A 124 -21.85 0.16 0.13
N GLY A 125 -21.85 -1.18 0.21
CA GLY A 125 -23.06 -1.99 0.07
C GLY A 125 -23.83 -2.16 1.38
N PHE A 126 -23.13 -2.34 2.51
CA PHE A 126 -23.76 -2.80 3.76
C PHE A 126 -23.52 -1.89 4.95
N LEU A 127 -22.27 -1.51 5.25
CA LEU A 127 -21.95 -0.79 6.49
C LEU A 127 -22.33 0.69 6.41
N PHE A 128 -21.98 1.37 5.31
CA PHE A 128 -22.15 2.80 5.15
C PHE A 128 -22.64 3.17 3.73
N PRO A 129 -23.88 2.78 3.37
CA PRO A 129 -24.45 2.98 2.04
C PRO A 129 -24.52 4.45 1.58
N ALA A 130 -24.49 5.41 2.51
CA ALA A 130 -24.47 6.84 2.20
C ALA A 130 -23.19 7.30 1.46
N TRP A 131 -22.07 6.58 1.61
CA TRP A 131 -20.85 6.87 0.85
C TRP A 131 -21.00 6.60 -0.64
N LEU A 132 -21.91 5.69 -1.03
CA LEU A 132 -22.21 5.45 -2.43
C LEU A 132 -22.92 6.65 -3.07
N ASP A 133 -23.79 7.33 -2.33
CA ASP A 133 -24.45 8.54 -2.81
C ASP A 133 -23.45 9.69 -2.97
N PHE A 134 -22.46 9.76 -2.06
CA PHE A 134 -21.34 10.69 -2.20
C PHE A 134 -20.47 10.37 -3.43
N ALA A 135 -20.13 9.09 -3.64
CA ALA A 135 -19.39 8.66 -4.83
C ALA A 135 -20.16 8.97 -6.12
N TRP A 136 -21.48 8.72 -6.16
CA TRP A 136 -22.33 9.11 -7.29
C TRP A 136 -22.18 10.60 -7.60
N LYS A 137 -22.37 11.48 -6.62
CA LYS A 137 -22.25 12.93 -6.81
C LYS A 137 -20.89 13.34 -7.39
N LEU A 138 -19.80 12.72 -6.93
CA LEU A 138 -18.46 12.97 -7.47
C LEU A 138 -18.35 12.52 -8.93
N LEU A 139 -18.84 11.32 -9.26
CA LEU A 139 -18.81 10.77 -10.62
C LEU A 139 -19.61 11.65 -11.59
N SER A 140 -20.83 12.05 -11.21
CA SER A 140 -21.65 12.95 -12.04
C SER A 140 -21.02 14.34 -12.15
N GLY A 141 -20.38 14.84 -11.08
CA GLY A 141 -19.70 16.12 -11.09
C GLY A 141 -18.51 16.21 -12.04
N VAL A 142 -17.86 15.08 -12.36
CA VAL A 142 -16.79 15.01 -13.36
C VAL A 142 -17.29 14.59 -14.76
N GLY A 143 -18.61 14.50 -14.95
CA GLY A 143 -19.22 14.16 -16.24
C GLY A 143 -19.26 12.66 -16.56
N ILE A 144 -19.03 11.78 -15.59
CA ILE A 144 -19.23 10.33 -15.79
C ILE A 144 -20.73 10.03 -15.69
N PRO A 145 -21.38 9.57 -16.77
CA PRO A 145 -22.81 9.30 -16.75
C PRO A 145 -23.07 8.04 -15.91
N VAL A 146 -23.78 8.21 -14.81
CA VAL A 146 -24.20 7.12 -13.93
C VAL A 146 -25.70 7.22 -13.76
N ARG A 147 -26.43 6.17 -14.17
CA ARG A 147 -27.88 6.15 -14.27
C ARG A 147 -28.55 5.35 -13.15
N SER A 148 -27.82 4.48 -12.49
CA SER A 148 -28.33 3.67 -11.39
C SER A 148 -27.32 3.54 -10.25
N ARG A 149 -27.81 3.14 -9.08
CA ARG A 149 -26.97 2.91 -7.89
C ARG A 149 -26.00 1.73 -8.10
N GLU A 150 -26.43 0.73 -8.85
CA GLU A 150 -25.58 -0.42 -9.21
C GLU A 150 -24.45 0.00 -10.15
N GLU A 151 -24.75 0.85 -11.14
CA GLU A 151 -23.74 1.41 -12.04
C GLU A 151 -22.75 2.29 -11.26
N ALA A 152 -23.24 3.11 -10.32
CA ALA A 152 -22.40 3.91 -9.43
C ALA A 152 -21.43 3.03 -8.64
N LEU A 153 -21.92 1.91 -8.10
CA LEU A 153 -21.12 0.96 -7.34
C LEU A 153 -20.06 0.30 -8.22
N LEU A 154 -20.44 -0.20 -9.40
CA LEU A 154 -19.54 -0.85 -10.34
C LEU A 154 -18.42 0.08 -10.80
N VAL A 155 -18.76 1.31 -11.19
CA VAL A 155 -17.78 2.32 -11.60
C VAL A 155 -16.87 2.70 -10.43
N THR A 156 -17.43 2.86 -9.23
CA THR A 156 -16.64 3.16 -8.02
C THR A 156 -15.67 2.03 -7.69
N LEU A 157 -16.10 0.77 -7.77
CA LEU A 157 -15.26 -0.40 -7.52
C LEU A 157 -14.16 -0.54 -8.58
N ALA A 158 -14.47 -0.29 -9.86
CA ALA A 158 -13.49 -0.31 -10.95
C ALA A 158 -12.41 0.78 -10.75
N LEU A 159 -12.82 2.02 -10.46
CA LEU A 159 -11.90 3.11 -10.16
C LEU A 159 -11.08 2.85 -8.89
N THR A 160 -11.69 2.23 -7.88
CA THR A 160 -10.99 1.80 -6.67
C THR A 160 -9.93 0.74 -6.98
N ALA A 161 -10.22 -0.23 -7.85
CA ALA A 161 -9.25 -1.22 -8.28
C ALA A 161 -8.07 -0.56 -9.03
N VAL A 162 -8.36 0.36 -9.96
CA VAL A 162 -7.33 1.16 -10.65
C VAL A 162 -6.48 1.95 -9.66
N PHE A 163 -7.12 2.67 -8.73
CA PHE A 163 -6.44 3.40 -7.66
C PHE A 163 -5.48 2.49 -6.88
N ASN A 164 -5.94 1.31 -6.46
CA ASN A 164 -5.11 0.39 -5.67
C ASN A 164 -3.93 -0.15 -6.50
N CYS A 165 -4.12 -0.46 -7.78
CA CYS A 165 -3.05 -0.83 -8.69
C CYS A 165 -1.99 0.27 -8.81
N LEU A 166 -2.43 1.51 -9.05
CA LEU A 166 -1.54 2.67 -9.13
C LEU A 166 -0.80 2.92 -7.80
N HIS A 167 -1.49 2.70 -6.68
CA HIS A 167 -0.89 2.90 -5.37
C HIS A 167 0.23 1.90 -5.08
N VAL A 168 0.06 0.63 -5.48
CA VAL A 168 1.15 -0.37 -5.40
C VAL A 168 2.38 0.12 -6.16
N LEU A 169 2.21 0.67 -7.38
CA LEU A 169 3.34 1.19 -8.14
C LEU A 169 3.99 2.38 -7.44
N LEU A 170 3.18 3.31 -6.91
CA LEU A 170 3.65 4.47 -6.14
C LEU A 170 4.45 4.06 -4.90
N SER A 171 4.06 2.99 -4.21
CA SER A 171 4.78 2.53 -3.02
C SER A 171 6.01 1.68 -3.36
N VAL A 172 5.89 0.78 -4.34
CA VAL A 172 6.93 -0.22 -4.66
C VAL A 172 8.06 0.35 -5.51
N VAL A 173 7.76 1.19 -6.50
CA VAL A 173 8.80 1.70 -7.41
C VAL A 173 9.84 2.55 -6.68
N PRO A 174 9.46 3.56 -5.86
CA PRO A 174 10.41 4.34 -5.09
C PRO A 174 11.15 3.49 -4.05
N ALA A 175 10.44 2.60 -3.34
CA ALA A 175 11.06 1.71 -2.35
C ALA A 175 12.11 0.80 -3.01
N ALA A 176 11.83 0.23 -4.18
CA ALA A 176 12.78 -0.61 -4.90
C ALA A 176 14.00 0.19 -5.40
N ALA A 177 13.81 1.45 -5.84
CA ALA A 177 14.90 2.32 -6.24
C ALA A 177 15.84 2.62 -5.06
N VAL A 178 15.27 2.97 -3.90
CA VAL A 178 16.04 3.22 -2.68
C VAL A 178 16.75 1.96 -2.19
N ALA A 179 16.05 0.80 -2.18
CA ALA A 179 16.63 -0.45 -1.73
C ALA A 179 17.85 -0.86 -2.57
N ARG A 180 17.78 -0.72 -3.90
CA ARG A 180 18.92 -0.98 -4.80
C ARG A 180 20.12 -0.11 -4.49
N GLU A 181 19.90 1.18 -4.20
CA GLU A 181 20.98 2.10 -3.87
C GLU A 181 21.62 1.77 -2.51
N VAL A 182 20.79 1.37 -1.54
CA VAL A 182 21.25 0.92 -0.22
C VAL A 182 22.12 -0.33 -0.34
N GLU A 183 21.70 -1.32 -1.13
CA GLU A 183 22.49 -2.55 -1.39
C GLU A 183 23.83 -2.23 -2.08
N ARG A 184 23.82 -1.29 -3.05
CA ARG A 184 25.03 -0.83 -3.75
C ARG A 184 26.04 -0.19 -2.80
N ARG A 185 25.58 0.63 -1.86
CA ARG A 185 26.45 1.34 -0.90
C ARG A 185 26.93 0.46 0.25
N MET A 186 26.11 -0.50 0.69
CA MET A 186 26.48 -1.41 1.77
C MET A 186 27.33 -2.60 1.30
N GLY A 187 27.84 -2.59 0.05
CA GLY A 187 28.69 -3.66 -0.47
C GLY A 187 28.00 -5.03 -0.51
N THR A 188 26.68 -5.06 -0.44
CA THR A 188 25.87 -6.30 -0.45
C THR A 188 25.33 -6.62 -1.85
N GLY A 189 25.91 -5.98 -2.87
CA GLY A 189 25.73 -6.35 -4.26
C GLY A 189 25.97 -7.85 -4.44
N ARG A 190 25.23 -8.46 -5.37
CA ARG A 190 25.23 -9.89 -5.70
C ARG A 190 26.62 -10.41 -6.10
N GLU A 191 27.55 -10.52 -5.16
CA GLU A 191 28.74 -11.34 -5.26
C GLU A 191 28.32 -12.77 -4.95
N GLY A 192 27.87 -13.52 -5.97
CA GLY A 192 27.47 -14.91 -5.77
C GLY A 192 26.72 -15.62 -6.89
N GLN A 193 26.58 -15.04 -8.10
CA GLN A 193 26.06 -15.76 -9.28
C GLN A 193 26.99 -15.64 -10.51
N GLY A 194 28.31 -15.57 -10.29
CA GLY A 194 29.31 -15.54 -11.35
C GLY A 194 30.45 -16.52 -11.11
N GLY A 195 30.13 -17.74 -10.65
CA GLY A 195 31.13 -18.71 -10.23
C GLY A 195 30.65 -20.15 -10.29
N ALA A 196 30.15 -20.59 -11.44
CA ALA A 196 30.28 -21.96 -11.91
C ALA A 196 29.94 -21.99 -13.40
N ARG A 197 30.83 -22.66 -14.13
CA ARG A 197 30.85 -22.93 -15.57
C ARG A 197 29.50 -23.25 -16.18
#